data_AF-A0A4Q3N1H1-F1
#
_entry.id   AF-A0A4Q3N1H1-F1
#
_cell.length_a   1.000
_cell.length_b   1.000
_cell.length_c   1.000
_cell.angle_alpha   90.00
_cell.angle_beta   90.00
_cell.angle_gamma   90.00
#
_symmetry.space_group_name_H-M   'P 1'
#
loop_
_entity.id
_entity.type
_entity.pdbx_description
1 polymer ?
#
loop_
_entity_poly.entity_id
_entity_poly.type
_entity_poly.pdbx_seq_one_letter_code
_entity_poly.pdbx_strand_id
1 'polypeptide(L)' 'RKGLIGSGDRSDRIRTYNFPQGRLTDHRINLTLYKLQFVMDGEIDEVIEALLLARKAEQLEELEMGARG' A
#
# COMPACT_ATOMS: atom_id res chain seq x y z
N ARG A 1 -16.19 12.56 3.69
CA ARG A 1 -16.19 11.14 4.12
C ARG A 1 -16.53 10.18 2.98
N LYS A 2 -17.57 10.42 2.16
CA LYS A 2 -17.92 9.54 1.03
C LYS A 2 -16.81 9.36 -0.02
N GLY A 3 -15.99 10.37 -0.31
CA GLY A 3 -14.91 10.28 -1.30
C GLY A 3 -13.62 9.58 -0.84
N LEU A 4 -13.55 9.12 0.42
CA LEU A 4 -12.39 8.38 0.95
C LEU A 4 -12.59 6.87 0.92
N ILE A 5 -13.80 6.44 0.58
CA ILE A 5 -14.19 5.04 0.47
C ILE A 5 -14.52 4.86 -1.00
N GLY A 6 -13.84 3.92 -1.68
CA GLY A 6 -14.10 3.61 -3.08
C GLY A 6 -15.53 3.10 -3.33
N SER A 7 -15.78 2.59 -4.53
CA SER A 7 -17.08 2.00 -4.89
C SER A 7 -17.47 0.79 -4.02
N GLY A 8 -16.50 0.21 -3.32
CA GLY A 8 -16.67 -0.98 -2.50
C GLY A 8 -16.45 -2.27 -3.28
N ASP A 9 -16.09 -2.17 -4.56
CA ASP A 9 -15.68 -3.34 -5.35
C ASP A 9 -14.35 -3.93 -4.84
N ARG A 10 -14.12 -5.21 -5.14
CA ARG A 10 -12.90 -5.94 -4.80
C ARG A 10 -11.65 -5.34 -5.44
N SER A 11 -11.80 -4.64 -6.56
CA SER A 11 -10.71 -3.90 -7.23
C SER A 11 -10.25 -2.67 -6.42
N ASP A 12 -11.13 -2.07 -5.62
CA ASP A 12 -10.82 -0.89 -4.78
C ASP A 12 -10.12 -1.25 -3.45
N ARG A 13 -9.81 -2.52 -3.23
CA ARG A 13 -9.25 -2.98 -1.97
C ARG A 13 -7.80 -2.53 -1.82
N ILE A 14 -7.56 -1.73 -0.79
CA ILE A 14 -6.21 -1.24 -0.43
C ILE A 14 -5.31 -2.37 0.11
N ARG A 15 -5.85 -3.28 0.93
CA ARG A 15 -5.08 -4.37 1.56
C ARG A 15 -5.86 -5.68 1.66
N THR A 16 -5.17 -6.81 1.56
CA THR A 16 -5.67 -8.14 1.89
C THR A 16 -4.89 -8.70 3.09
N TYR A 17 -5.59 -9.04 4.17
CA TYR A 17 -5.03 -9.76 5.32
C TYR A 17 -5.43 -11.25 5.20
N ASN A 18 -4.44 -12.14 5.11
CA ASN A 18 -4.64 -13.59 4.98
C ASN A 18 -4.06 -14.29 6.21
N PHE A 19 -4.93 -14.59 7.17
CA PHE A 19 -4.56 -15.23 8.44
C PHE A 19 -4.04 -16.66 8.28
N PRO A 20 -4.67 -17.56 7.51
CA PRO A 20 -4.14 -18.92 7.33
C PRO A 20 -2.71 -18.98 6.79
N GLN A 21 -2.33 -18.01 5.95
CA GLN A 21 -0.99 -17.93 5.35
C GLN A 21 -0.08 -16.89 6.03
N GLY A 22 -0.55 -16.25 7.11
CA GLY A 22 0.22 -15.26 7.86
C GLY A 22 0.70 -14.05 7.05
N ARG A 23 -0.02 -13.66 5.98
CA ARG A 23 0.44 -12.58 5.08
C ARG A 23 -0.49 -11.39 4.98
N LEU A 24 0.10 -10.22 4.76
CA LEU A 24 -0.55 -8.98 4.34
C LEU A 24 -0.10 -8.65 2.92
N THR A 25 -1.05 -8.31 2.04
CA THR A 25 -0.76 -7.74 0.72
C THR A 25 -1.34 -6.33 0.65
N ASP A 26 -0.53 -5.33 0.31
CA ASP A 26 -0.95 -3.95 0.00
C ASP A 26 -0.98 -3.75 -1.52
N HIS A 27 -2.19 -3.56 -2.07
CA HIS A 27 -2.41 -3.52 -3.53
C HIS A 27 -2.02 -2.19 -4.15
N ARG A 28 -1.85 -1.13 -3.36
CA ARG A 28 -1.43 0.19 -3.89
C ARG A 28 -0.05 0.13 -4.52
N ILE A 29 0.82 -0.71 -3.95
CA ILE A 29 2.25 -0.81 -4.31
C ILE A 29 2.66 -2.25 -4.62
N ASN A 30 1.70 -3.18 -4.72
CA ASN A 30 1.93 -4.62 -4.90
C ASN A 30 2.90 -5.25 -3.86
N LEU A 31 2.90 -4.75 -2.63
CA LEU A 31 3.72 -5.27 -1.54
C LEU A 31 3.06 -6.50 -0.91
N THR A 32 3.82 -7.57 -0.66
CA THR A 32 3.36 -8.71 0.14
C THR A 32 4.35 -9.03 1.25
N LEU A 33 3.88 -9.09 2.50
CA LEU A 33 4.65 -9.37 3.70
C LEU A 33 4.11 -10.62 4.40
N TYR A 34 4.99 -11.57 4.75
CA TYR A 34 4.64 -12.81 5.48
C TYR A 34 4.80 -12.66 7.00
N LYS A 35 4.31 -11.54 7.52
CA LYS A 35 4.45 -11.16 8.93
C LYS A 35 3.19 -10.51 9.47
N LEU A 36 2.04 -11.04 9.06
CA LEU A 36 0.74 -10.51 9.44
C LEU A 36 0.59 -10.34 10.95
N GLN A 37 1.03 -11.33 11.74
CA GLN A 37 0.87 -11.29 13.19
C GLN A 37 1.59 -10.08 13.81
N PHE A 38 2.87 -9.87 13.47
CA PHE A 38 3.65 -8.71 13.91
C PHE A 38 3.00 -7.38 13.53
N VAL A 39 2.50 -7.28 12.29
CA VAL A 39 1.79 -6.08 11.82
C VAL A 39 0.51 -5.83 12.64
N MET A 40 -0.22 -6.89 12.98
CA MET A 40 -1.43 -6.80 13.82
C MET A 40 -1.11 -6.46 15.28
N ASP A 41 0.07 -6.85 15.76
CA ASP A 41 0.58 -6.54 17.10
C ASP A 41 1.20 -5.12 17.20
N GLY A 42 1.23 -4.38 16.09
CA GLY A 42 1.62 -2.97 16.04
C GLY A 42 2.93 -2.67 15.31
N GLU A 43 3.66 -3.68 14.86
CA GLU A 43 4.91 -3.52 14.09
C GLU A 43 4.62 -3.17 12.62
N ILE A 44 4.08 -1.96 12.41
CA ILE A 44 3.59 -1.49 11.10
C ILE A 44 4.61 -0.65 10.33
N ASP A 45 5.76 -0.34 10.91
CA ASP A 45 6.73 0.62 10.35
C ASP A 45 7.19 0.21 8.94
N GLU A 46 7.49 -1.06 8.71
CA GLU A 46 7.90 -1.53 7.38
C GLU A 46 6.81 -1.32 6.31
N VAL A 47 5.53 -1.45 6.69
CA VAL A 47 4.41 -1.16 5.77
C VAL A 47 4.36 0.32 5.44
N ILE A 48 4.56 1.19 6.43
CA ILE A 48 4.53 2.64 6.27
C ILE A 48 5.72 3.10 5.40
N GLU A 49 6.92 2.63 5.70
CA GLU A 49 8.15 2.99 4.98
C GLU A 49 8.05 2.60 3.50
N ALA A 50 7.58 1.39 3.20
CA ALA A 50 7.40 0.94 1.83
C ALA A 50 6.42 1.83 1.04
N LEU A 51 5.31 2.24 1.68
CA LEU A 51 4.34 3.16 1.06
C LEU A 51 4.91 4.55 0.84
N LEU A 52 5.67 5.08 1.80
CA LEU A 52 6.31 6.38 1.67
C LEU A 52 7.36 6.36 0.56
N LEU A 53 8.14 5.29 0.44
CA LEU A 53 9.13 5.15 -0.62
C LEU A 53 8.46 5.11 -2.00
N ALA A 54 7.41 4.30 -2.15
CA ALA A 54 6.66 4.23 -3.39
C ALA A 54 6.08 5.59 -3.80
N ARG A 55 5.48 6.33 -2.84
CA ARG A 55 4.94 7.67 -3.13
C ARG A 55 6.03 8.66 -3.54
N LYS A 56 7.21 8.61 -2.92
CA LYS A 56 8.34 9.46 -3.31
C LYS A 56 8.82 9.15 -4.73
N ALA A 57 8.85 7.88 -5.11
CA ALA A 57 9.21 7.47 -6.47
C ALA A 57 8.20 8.00 -7.49
N GLU A 58 6.90 7.84 -7.25
CA GLU A 58 5.84 8.40 -8.11
C GLU A 58 5.96 9.93 -8.26
N GLN A 59 6.21 10.65 -7.16
CA GLN A 59 6.39 12.11 -7.20
C GLN A 59 7.61 12.52 -8.04
N LEU A 60 8.70 11.76 -7.96
CA LEU A 60 9.89 12.04 -8.75
C LEU A 60 9.61 11.81 -10.24
N GLU A 61 8.91 10.73 -10.59
CA GLU A 61 8.48 10.45 -11.96
C GLU A 61 7.52 11.53 -12.50
N GLU A 62 6.54 11.97 -11.70
CA GLU A 62 5.63 13.08 -12.05
C GLU A 62 6.40 14.36 -12.37
N LEU A 63 7.41 14.70 -11.57
CA LEU A 63 8.27 15.86 -11.77
C LEU A 63 9.13 15.72 -13.04
N GLU A 64 9.71 14.55 -13.28
CA GLU A 64 10.48 14.28 -14.50
C GLU A 64 9.60 14.37 -15.76
N MET A 65 8.38 13.85 -15.71
CA MET A 65 7.44 13.94 -16.84
C MET A 65 7.00 15.39 -17.08
N GLY A 66 6.73 16.15 -16.02
CA GLY A 66 6.39 17.57 -16.13
C GLY A 66 7.54 18.45 -16.64
N ALA A 67 8.80 18.05 -16.41
CA ALA A 67 9.97 18.75 -16.96
C ALA A 67 10.29 18.36 -18.42
N ARG A 68 9.70 17.28 -18.94
CA ARG A 68 9.86 16.81 -20.32
C ARG A 68 8.76 17.28 -21.27
N GLY A 69 7.67 17.86 -20.75
CA GLY A 69 6.57 18.45 -21.52
C GLY A 69 6.71 19.97 -21.64
#